data_AF-A0A1L9GWK6-F1
#
_entry.id   AF-A0A1L9GWK6-F1
#
_cell.length_a   1.000
_cell.length_b   1.000
_cell.length_c   1.000
_cell.angle_alpha   90.00
_cell.angle_beta   90.00
_cell.angle_gamma   90.00
#
_symmetry.space_group_name_H-M   'P 1'
#
loop_
_entity.id
_entity.type
_entity.pdbx_description
1 polymer ?
#
loop_
_entity_poly.entity_id
_entity_poly.type
_entity_poly.pdbx_seq_one_letter_code
_entity_poly.pdbx_strand_id
1 'polypeptide(L)'
;MTLVSGLYKWSTGVTIPTNVTLSGGANDVWIFQIAQDLTISSTTSVVLSGGAQASNIFWQVAGQTTLGTNSVFNGNILGQTAIILNTGATLNGRALSQTAVTLDANSVSVPAGSTPTPTATISANPTSIISGNSSTLSWSSSNAASCSGTNFSTGNAVSGSISVSPTSNTTYSVNCAGASDSAVVAVTQPTPTPTPTPSLPNAGFDSSVSSSAPWNVVIPIGIFGALLSFFLVARKKRVIWS
;
A
#
# COMPACT_ATOMS: atom_id res chain seq x y z
N MET A 1 6.57 -18.57 27.02
CA MET A 1 5.19 -18.49 26.47
C MET A 1 5.11 -17.28 25.55
N THR A 2 4.37 -17.35 24.44
CA THR A 2 4.16 -16.24 23.51
C THR A 2 2.66 -15.95 23.37
N LEU A 3 2.27 -14.68 23.50
CA LEU A 3 0.89 -14.22 23.38
C LEU A 3 0.75 -13.27 22.19
N VAL A 4 -0.21 -13.55 21.32
CA VAL A 4 -0.60 -12.67 20.22
C VAL A 4 -1.54 -11.58 20.70
N SER A 5 -1.84 -10.59 19.86
CA SER A 5 -2.77 -9.52 20.19
C SER A 5 -4.16 -10.05 20.55
N GLY A 6 -4.85 -9.35 21.46
CA GLY A 6 -6.17 -9.78 21.92
C GLY A 6 -6.50 -9.44 23.37
N LEU A 7 -7.68 -9.91 23.80
CA LEU A 7 -8.18 -9.79 25.16
C LEU A 7 -7.99 -11.10 25.91
N TYR A 8 -7.38 -11.02 27.08
CA TYR A 8 -7.11 -12.13 27.97
C TYR A 8 -7.73 -11.85 29.34
N LYS A 9 -8.44 -12.84 29.90
CA LYS A 9 -9.22 -12.65 31.12
C LYS A 9 -8.98 -13.77 32.12
N TRP A 10 -8.76 -13.38 33.37
CA TRP A 10 -8.68 -14.29 34.52
C TRP A 10 -9.59 -13.80 35.64
N SER A 11 -10.37 -14.72 36.21
CA SER A 11 -11.11 -14.50 37.46
C SER A 11 -10.24 -14.69 38.71
N THR A 12 -8.99 -15.13 38.53
CA THR A 12 -8.01 -15.38 39.58
C THR A 12 -6.80 -14.46 39.44
N GLY A 13 -5.87 -14.57 40.39
CA GLY A 13 -4.55 -13.95 40.27
C GLY A 13 -3.74 -14.58 39.14
N VAL A 14 -2.78 -13.80 38.64
CA VAL A 14 -1.86 -14.21 37.58
C VAL A 14 -0.43 -14.02 38.08
N THR A 15 0.37 -15.09 38.00
CA THR A 15 1.81 -15.03 38.23
C THR A 15 2.53 -15.30 36.92
N ILE A 16 3.54 -14.48 36.62
CA ILE A 16 4.46 -14.66 35.49
C ILE A 16 5.82 -15.10 36.05
N PRO A 17 6.06 -16.42 36.19
CA PRO A 17 7.25 -16.96 36.85
C PRO A 17 8.48 -17.04 35.93
N THR A 18 8.28 -16.90 34.62
CA THR A 18 9.31 -16.97 33.58
C THR A 18 8.97 -16.00 32.47
N ASN A 19 9.94 -15.66 31.62
CA ASN A 19 9.74 -14.71 30.53
C ASN A 19 8.52 -15.06 29.66
N VAL A 20 7.74 -14.03 29.36
CA VAL A 20 6.61 -14.08 28.42
C VAL A 20 6.90 -13.12 27.28
N THR A 21 6.56 -13.52 26.06
CA THR A 21 6.69 -12.67 24.87
C THR A 21 5.32 -12.23 24.39
N LEU A 22 5.15 -10.94 24.15
CA LEU A 22 4.03 -10.38 23.42
C LEU A 22 4.48 -10.16 21.97
N SER A 23 3.79 -10.78 21.02
CA SER A 23 4.21 -10.80 19.61
C SER A 23 3.11 -10.31 18.70
N GLY A 24 3.37 -9.21 18.01
CA GLY A 24 2.44 -8.57 17.08
C GLY A 24 3.05 -7.29 16.52
N GLY A 25 2.31 -6.63 15.61
CA GLY A 25 2.72 -5.41 14.94
C GLY A 25 2.62 -4.15 15.81
N ALA A 26 3.05 -3.03 15.23
CA ALA A 26 3.04 -1.72 15.88
C ALA A 26 1.64 -1.21 16.27
N ASN A 27 0.58 -1.68 15.60
CA ASN A 27 -0.80 -1.27 15.84
C ASN A 27 -1.61 -2.30 16.63
N ASP A 28 -1.00 -3.44 16.96
CA ASP A 28 -1.66 -4.49 17.72
C ASP A 28 -1.86 -4.10 19.18
N VAL A 29 -2.92 -4.61 19.78
CA VAL A 29 -3.35 -4.27 21.15
C VAL A 29 -3.48 -5.52 22.02
N TRP A 30 -3.02 -5.41 23.26
CA TRP A 30 -3.20 -6.44 24.29
C TRP A 30 -3.97 -5.86 25.47
N ILE A 31 -5.02 -6.55 25.89
CA ILE A 31 -5.77 -6.22 27.10
C ILE A 31 -5.78 -7.43 28.01
N PHE A 32 -5.19 -7.28 29.19
CA PHE A 32 -5.20 -8.27 30.25
C PHE A 32 -6.16 -7.81 31.35
N GLN A 33 -7.18 -8.61 31.65
CA GLN A 33 -8.15 -8.36 32.71
C GLN A 33 -7.94 -9.39 33.83
N ILE A 34 -7.48 -8.93 34.99
CA ILE A 34 -7.08 -9.79 36.10
C ILE A 34 -7.89 -9.40 37.35
N ALA A 35 -8.71 -10.33 37.83
CA ALA A 35 -9.65 -10.06 38.93
C ALA A 35 -9.01 -10.10 40.34
N GLN A 36 -7.79 -10.61 40.47
CA GLN A 36 -7.01 -10.56 41.72
C GLN A 36 -5.63 -9.96 41.42
N ASP A 37 -4.59 -10.46 42.09
CA ASP A 37 -3.25 -9.90 42.02
C ASP A 37 -2.53 -10.28 40.72
N LEU A 38 -1.65 -9.39 40.26
CA LEU A 38 -0.68 -9.65 39.20
C LEU A 38 0.72 -9.65 39.81
N THR A 39 1.44 -10.75 39.66
CA THR A 39 2.84 -10.85 40.11
C THR A 39 3.76 -11.19 38.96
N ILE A 40 4.81 -10.38 38.78
CA ILE A 40 5.94 -10.67 37.89
C ILE A 40 7.09 -11.10 38.78
N SER A 41 7.60 -12.31 38.59
CA SER A 41 8.70 -12.82 39.40
C SER A 41 9.99 -12.00 39.18
N SER A 42 10.93 -12.09 40.13
CA SER A 42 12.25 -11.48 39.99
C SER A 42 12.95 -11.95 38.72
N THR A 43 13.80 -11.07 38.17
CA THR A 43 14.60 -11.29 36.94
C THR A 43 13.81 -11.75 35.71
N THR A 44 12.48 -11.63 35.76
CA THR A 44 11.56 -12.02 34.69
C THR A 44 11.20 -10.83 33.82
N SER A 45 11.06 -11.07 32.52
CA SER A 45 10.74 -10.04 31.54
C SER A 45 9.44 -10.34 30.79
N VAL A 46 8.61 -9.31 30.63
CA VAL A 46 7.59 -9.23 29.58
C VAL A 46 8.27 -8.67 28.33
N VAL A 47 8.56 -9.52 27.35
CA VAL A 47 9.33 -9.17 26.15
C VAL A 47 8.40 -8.76 25.01
N LEU A 48 8.76 -7.72 24.25
CA LEU A 48 8.02 -7.30 23.06
C LEU A 48 8.73 -7.80 21.78
N SER A 49 7.97 -8.23 20.79
CA SER A 49 8.49 -8.71 19.49
C SER A 49 7.52 -8.37 18.35
N GLY A 50 8.01 -8.41 17.11
CA GLY A 50 7.17 -8.19 15.91
C GLY A 50 6.79 -6.73 15.63
N GLY A 51 7.26 -5.79 16.45
CA GLY A 51 6.87 -4.37 16.41
C GLY A 51 5.90 -3.95 17.52
N ALA A 52 5.50 -4.88 18.39
CA ALA A 52 4.64 -4.59 19.53
C ALA A 52 5.16 -3.41 20.37
N GLN A 53 4.27 -2.50 20.74
CA GLN A 53 4.60 -1.28 21.48
C GLN A 53 4.00 -1.33 22.88
N ALA A 54 4.79 -0.95 23.90
CA ALA A 54 4.31 -0.85 25.28
C ALA A 54 3.11 0.10 25.46
N SER A 55 2.95 1.10 24.57
CA SER A 55 1.79 1.99 24.54
C SER A 55 0.46 1.26 24.31
N ASN A 56 0.48 0.12 23.62
CA ASN A 56 -0.73 -0.61 23.21
C ASN A 56 -1.03 -1.82 24.10
N ILE A 57 -0.34 -1.93 25.23
CA ILE A 57 -0.49 -3.04 26.16
C ILE A 57 -1.14 -2.50 27.43
N PHE A 58 -2.26 -3.10 27.83
CA PHE A 58 -3.08 -2.66 28.96
C PHE A 58 -3.27 -3.80 29.94
N TRP A 59 -2.89 -3.56 31.19
CA TRP A 59 -3.02 -4.50 32.29
C TRP A 59 -4.01 -3.95 33.31
N GLN A 60 -5.27 -4.37 33.22
CA GLN A 60 -6.28 -4.04 34.21
C GLN A 60 -6.22 -5.06 35.34
N VAL A 61 -5.92 -4.60 36.55
CA VAL A 61 -5.71 -5.44 37.73
C VAL A 61 -6.60 -4.96 38.86
N ALA A 62 -7.50 -5.83 39.33
CA ALA A 62 -8.40 -5.52 40.44
C ALA A 62 -7.72 -5.69 41.82
N GLY A 63 -6.73 -6.59 41.90
CA GLY A 63 -5.88 -6.76 43.08
C GLY A 63 -4.63 -5.88 43.05
N GLN A 64 -3.61 -6.31 43.78
CA GLN A 64 -2.29 -5.68 43.84
C GLN A 64 -1.46 -6.10 42.62
N THR A 65 -0.66 -5.16 42.08
CA THR A 65 0.39 -5.51 41.12
C THR A 65 1.75 -5.47 41.79
N THR A 66 2.55 -6.52 41.60
CA THR A 66 3.93 -6.60 42.12
C THR A 66 4.90 -6.92 40.99
N LEU A 67 5.84 -6.02 40.75
CA LEU A 67 7.01 -6.28 39.90
C LEU A 67 8.17 -6.74 40.79
N GLY A 68 8.65 -7.96 40.59
CA GLY A 68 9.77 -8.55 41.32
C GLY A 68 11.09 -7.83 41.08
N THR A 69 12.09 -8.11 41.92
CA THR A 69 13.41 -7.46 41.83
C THR A 69 14.05 -7.68 40.47
N ASN A 70 14.62 -6.62 39.88
CA ASN A 70 15.24 -6.64 38.55
C ASN A 70 14.34 -7.21 37.42
N SER A 71 13.01 -7.20 37.59
CA SER A 71 12.09 -7.57 36.50
C SER A 71 11.98 -6.45 35.46
N VAL A 72 11.63 -6.81 34.23
CA VAL A 72 11.36 -5.84 33.15
C VAL A 72 9.93 -5.98 32.69
N PHE A 73 9.14 -4.92 32.84
CA PHE A 73 7.74 -4.90 32.49
C PHE A 73 7.46 -3.92 31.36
N ASN A 74 6.72 -4.37 30.35
CA ASN A 74 6.29 -3.54 29.23
C ASN A 74 4.76 -3.45 29.22
N GLY A 75 4.22 -2.23 29.30
CA GLY A 75 2.79 -1.96 29.23
C GLY A 75 2.27 -0.96 30.26
N ASN A 76 1.00 -0.60 30.13
CA ASN A 76 0.31 0.32 31.03
C ASN A 76 -0.49 -0.47 32.07
N ILE A 77 -0.18 -0.27 33.35
CA ILE A 77 -0.88 -0.90 34.48
C ILE A 77 -2.02 0.04 34.91
N LEU A 78 -3.24 -0.50 34.91
CA LEU A 78 -4.45 0.10 35.46
C LEU A 78 -4.82 -0.69 36.73
N GLY A 79 -4.24 -0.30 37.85
CA GLY A 79 -4.40 -0.97 39.14
C GLY A 79 -5.53 -0.37 39.97
N GLN A 80 -6.47 -1.19 40.43
CA GLN A 80 -7.49 -0.79 41.39
C GLN A 80 -6.91 -0.62 42.80
N THR A 81 -5.86 -1.36 43.14
CA THR A 81 -5.15 -1.23 44.42
C THR A 81 -3.68 -0.89 44.19
N ALA A 82 -2.79 -1.29 45.11
CA ALA A 82 -1.40 -0.89 45.10
C ALA A 82 -0.63 -1.45 43.89
N ILE A 83 0.31 -0.67 43.38
CA ILE A 83 1.31 -1.11 42.40
C ILE A 83 2.68 -0.99 43.08
N ILE A 84 3.34 -2.13 43.30
CA ILE A 84 4.65 -2.20 43.95
C ILE A 84 5.72 -2.61 42.94
N LEU A 85 6.74 -1.79 42.81
CA LEU A 85 7.95 -2.10 42.07
C LEU A 85 9.07 -2.35 43.07
N ASN A 86 9.51 -3.61 43.18
CA ASN A 86 10.63 -3.97 44.05
C ASN A 86 11.96 -3.50 43.45
N THR A 87 13.02 -3.57 44.25
CA THR A 87 14.36 -3.06 43.93
C THR A 87 14.79 -3.33 42.49
N GLY A 88 15.08 -2.27 41.75
CA GLY A 88 15.67 -2.36 40.41
C GLY A 88 14.72 -2.86 39.31
N ALA A 89 13.44 -3.10 39.59
CA ALA A 89 12.46 -3.37 38.54
C ALA A 89 12.38 -2.19 37.54
N THR A 90 12.19 -2.51 36.27
CA THR A 90 12.05 -1.54 35.18
C THR A 90 10.64 -1.60 34.61
N LEU A 91 9.99 -0.44 34.51
CA LEU A 91 8.68 -0.29 33.88
C LEU A 91 8.79 0.58 32.64
N ASN A 92 8.66 -0.03 31.47
CA ASN A 92 8.44 0.68 30.20
C ASN A 92 6.93 0.79 29.99
N GLY A 93 6.34 1.85 30.52
CA GLY A 93 4.91 1.86 30.75
C GLY A 93 4.38 3.03 31.56
N ARG A 94 3.23 2.78 32.18
CA ARG A 94 2.57 3.69 33.13
C ARG A 94 2.10 2.86 34.31
N ALA A 95 2.28 3.37 35.53
CA ALA A 95 1.71 2.79 36.75
C ALA A 95 0.54 3.68 37.22
N LEU A 96 -0.68 3.32 36.83
CA LEU A 96 -1.90 4.07 37.15
C LEU A 96 -2.67 3.33 38.25
N SER A 97 -2.42 3.69 39.50
CA SER A 97 -3.10 3.09 40.67
C SER A 97 -4.19 4.00 41.21
N GLN A 98 -5.30 3.42 41.70
CA GLN A 98 -6.31 4.15 42.46
C GLN A 98 -5.98 4.31 43.96
N THR A 99 -4.92 3.65 44.46
CA THR A 99 -4.50 3.77 45.86
C THR A 99 -3.08 4.30 46.00
N ALA A 100 -2.07 3.47 45.72
CA ALA A 100 -0.67 3.80 45.94
C ALA A 100 0.23 3.16 44.88
N VAL A 101 1.32 3.88 44.55
CA VAL A 101 2.44 3.36 43.77
C VAL A 101 3.68 3.45 44.64
N THR A 102 4.38 2.32 44.82
CA THR A 102 5.62 2.25 45.61
C THR A 102 6.78 1.86 44.70
N LEU A 103 7.87 2.61 44.80
CA LEU A 103 9.09 2.42 44.01
C LEU A 103 10.29 2.21 44.95
N ASP A 104 11.15 1.26 44.60
CA ASP A 104 12.44 1.02 45.20
C ASP A 104 13.51 0.96 44.10
N ALA A 105 14.28 2.04 43.96
CA ALA A 105 15.37 2.19 42.97
C ALA A 105 14.99 1.77 41.54
N ASN A 106 13.79 2.15 41.08
CA ASN A 106 13.25 1.73 39.77
C ASN A 106 13.53 2.73 38.64
N SER A 107 13.52 2.21 37.41
CA SER A 107 13.39 3.03 36.20
C SER A 107 11.97 2.93 35.66
N VAL A 108 11.31 4.08 35.46
CA VAL A 108 9.97 4.16 34.86
C VAL A 108 10.04 5.08 33.65
N SER A 109 9.83 4.52 32.46
CA SER A 109 9.84 5.26 31.20
C SER A 109 8.45 5.26 30.59
N VAL A 110 7.92 6.45 30.27
CA VAL A 110 6.64 6.56 29.56
C VAL A 110 6.86 6.14 28.11
N PRO A 111 6.11 5.14 27.58
CA PRO A 111 6.23 4.77 26.19
C PRO A 111 5.89 5.96 25.33
N ALA A 112 6.76 6.29 24.37
CA ALA A 112 6.41 7.19 23.29
C ALA A 112 5.08 6.70 22.69
N GLY A 113 4.12 7.62 22.52
CA GLY A 113 2.87 7.25 21.89
C GLY A 113 3.15 6.60 20.54
N SER A 114 2.42 5.54 20.20
CA SER A 114 2.43 5.01 18.84
C SER A 114 1.90 6.10 17.92
N THR A 115 2.78 6.89 17.30
CA THR A 115 2.37 7.78 16.21
C THR A 115 1.84 6.85 15.14
N PRO A 116 0.52 6.86 14.87
CA PRO A 116 -0.03 5.88 13.96
C PRO A 116 0.60 6.12 12.59
N THR A 117 1.13 5.06 11.98
CA THR A 117 1.85 5.19 10.72
C THR A 117 0.90 5.74 9.65
N PRO A 118 1.26 6.80 8.92
CA PRO A 118 0.44 7.29 7.83
C PRO A 118 0.31 6.23 6.75
N THR A 119 -0.83 6.22 6.08
CA THR A 119 -1.09 5.39 4.90
C THR A 119 -1.43 6.31 3.74
N ALA A 120 -1.21 5.85 2.52
CA ALA A 120 -1.56 6.57 1.32
C ALA A 120 -2.04 5.58 0.27
N THR A 121 -3.12 5.92 -0.43
CA THR A 121 -3.65 5.12 -1.54
C THR A 121 -4.09 6.06 -2.66
N ILE A 122 -3.79 5.71 -3.90
CA ILE A 122 -4.29 6.42 -5.08
C ILE A 122 -4.76 5.42 -6.13
N SER A 123 -5.85 5.76 -6.81
CA SER A 123 -6.38 4.99 -7.93
C SER A 123 -6.78 5.91 -9.08
N ALA A 124 -6.76 5.38 -10.29
CA ALA A 124 -7.21 6.05 -11.50
C ALA A 124 -8.35 5.26 -12.13
N ASN A 125 -9.43 5.94 -12.53
CA ASN A 125 -10.54 5.32 -13.23
C ASN A 125 -11.12 6.28 -14.30
N PRO A 126 -11.09 5.89 -15.59
CA PRO A 126 -10.47 4.69 -16.16
C PRO A 126 -8.93 4.73 -16.16
N THR A 127 -8.28 3.56 -16.06
CA THR A 127 -6.81 3.44 -16.11
C THR A 127 -6.22 3.62 -17.51
N SER A 128 -7.05 3.61 -18.56
CA SER A 128 -6.65 3.93 -19.91
C SER A 128 -7.65 4.84 -20.61
N ILE A 129 -7.14 5.84 -21.31
CA ILE A 129 -7.91 6.85 -22.02
C ILE A 129 -7.34 7.07 -23.44
N ILE A 130 -8.13 7.64 -24.33
CA ILE A 130 -7.61 8.23 -25.57
C ILE A 130 -7.03 9.61 -25.24
N SER A 131 -5.96 10.02 -25.92
CA SER A 131 -5.35 11.34 -25.70
C SER A 131 -6.39 12.47 -25.71
N GLY A 132 -6.44 13.25 -24.63
CA GLY A 132 -7.38 14.37 -24.45
C GLY A 132 -8.69 13.99 -23.74
N ASN A 133 -8.98 12.70 -23.52
CA ASN A 133 -10.05 12.29 -22.62
C ASN A 133 -9.63 12.44 -21.15
N SER A 134 -10.59 12.29 -20.24
CA SER A 134 -10.36 12.43 -18.81
C SER A 134 -10.32 11.10 -18.06
N SER A 135 -9.48 11.00 -17.04
CA SER A 135 -9.51 10.00 -15.98
C SER A 135 -9.74 10.67 -14.63
N THR A 136 -10.51 10.04 -13.74
CA THR A 136 -10.65 10.49 -12.36
C THR A 136 -9.60 9.82 -11.49
N LEU A 137 -8.78 10.62 -10.80
CA LEU A 137 -7.91 10.16 -9.73
C LEU A 137 -8.67 10.26 -8.40
N SER A 138 -8.59 9.22 -7.58
CA SER A 138 -9.13 9.20 -6.22
C SER A 138 -8.02 8.83 -5.25
N TRP A 139 -7.86 9.61 -4.18
CA TRP A 139 -6.87 9.34 -3.14
C TRP A 139 -7.48 9.36 -1.75
N SER A 140 -6.85 8.63 -0.84
CA SER A 140 -7.15 8.64 0.58
C SER A 140 -5.91 8.32 1.39
N SER A 141 -5.90 8.80 2.64
CA SER A 141 -4.88 8.52 3.62
C SER A 141 -5.51 8.37 5.00
N SER A 142 -4.89 7.57 5.85
CA SER A 142 -5.16 7.54 7.30
C SER A 142 -3.93 8.01 8.03
N ASN A 143 -4.11 8.71 9.16
CA ASN A 143 -3.02 9.16 10.05
C ASN A 143 -2.01 10.12 9.41
N ALA A 144 -2.37 10.76 8.30
CA ALA A 144 -1.61 11.84 7.68
C ALA A 144 -2.29 13.18 7.96
N ALA A 145 -1.50 14.23 8.21
CA ALA A 145 -2.02 15.59 8.36
C ALA A 145 -2.22 16.31 7.00
N SER A 146 -1.50 15.87 5.98
CA SER A 146 -1.56 16.41 4.63
C SER A 146 -1.07 15.38 3.61
N CYS A 147 -1.56 15.52 2.38
CA CYS A 147 -1.05 14.80 1.22
C CYS A 147 -0.59 15.79 0.14
N SER A 148 0.43 15.45 -0.62
CA SER A 148 0.85 16.12 -1.85
C SER A 148 0.75 15.18 -3.04
N GLY A 149 0.38 15.72 -4.20
CA GLY A 149 0.31 14.99 -5.45
C GLY A 149 1.50 15.33 -6.36
N THR A 150 1.93 14.36 -7.15
CA THR A 150 2.84 14.57 -8.30
C THR A 150 2.01 14.45 -9.57
N ASN A 151 2.13 15.45 -10.47
CA ASN A 151 1.31 15.60 -11.68
C ASN A 151 -0.18 15.90 -11.43
N PHE A 152 -0.59 16.11 -10.17
CA PHE A 152 -1.91 16.64 -9.79
C PHE A 152 -1.80 17.38 -8.45
N SER A 153 -2.83 18.15 -8.08
CA SER A 153 -2.90 18.81 -6.77
C SER A 153 -3.95 18.15 -5.89
N THR A 154 -3.57 17.85 -4.65
CA THR A 154 -4.47 17.40 -3.58
C THR A 154 -5.09 18.57 -2.81
N GLY A 155 -4.58 19.80 -2.98
CA GLY A 155 -4.95 20.94 -2.13
C GLY A 155 -4.64 20.74 -0.65
N ASN A 156 -3.60 19.95 -0.32
CA ASN A 156 -3.27 19.46 1.03
C ASN A 156 -4.33 18.56 1.67
N ALA A 157 -5.40 18.19 0.94
CA ALA A 157 -6.44 17.32 1.46
C ALA A 157 -5.97 15.86 1.58
N VAL A 158 -6.32 15.23 2.71
CA VAL A 158 -5.99 13.84 3.04
C VAL A 158 -6.80 12.80 2.26
N SER A 159 -7.89 13.24 1.62
CA SER A 159 -8.71 12.45 0.71
C SER A 159 -9.38 13.36 -0.30
N GLY A 160 -9.64 12.84 -1.50
CA GLY A 160 -10.35 13.60 -2.52
C GLY A 160 -10.39 12.89 -3.87
N SER A 161 -10.92 13.60 -4.85
CA SER A 161 -10.86 13.19 -6.24
C SER A 161 -10.63 14.37 -7.16
N ILE A 162 -9.95 14.14 -8.27
CA ILE A 162 -9.68 15.16 -9.30
C ILE A 162 -9.73 14.52 -10.68
N SER A 163 -10.25 15.26 -11.65
CA SER A 163 -10.21 14.86 -13.06
C SER A 163 -8.89 15.32 -13.70
N VAL A 164 -8.21 14.42 -14.40
CA VAL A 164 -6.98 14.69 -15.15
C VAL A 164 -7.15 14.27 -16.60
N SER A 165 -6.52 14.98 -17.54
CA SER A 165 -6.60 14.68 -18.99
C SER A 165 -5.22 14.63 -19.64
N PRO A 166 -4.38 13.64 -19.30
CA PRO A 166 -3.03 13.54 -19.84
C PRO A 166 -3.04 13.22 -21.36
N THR A 167 -2.03 13.72 -22.07
CA THR A 167 -1.81 13.49 -23.51
C THR A 167 -0.76 12.41 -23.80
N SER A 168 -0.13 11.88 -22.75
CA SER A 168 0.85 10.79 -22.81
C SER A 168 0.76 9.97 -21.53
N ASN A 169 1.30 8.75 -21.53
CA ASN A 169 1.33 7.89 -20.35
C ASN A 169 1.90 8.66 -19.17
N THR A 170 1.06 8.87 -18.14
CA THR A 170 1.42 9.69 -16.99
C THR A 170 1.25 8.87 -15.72
N THR A 171 2.29 8.88 -14.89
CA THR A 171 2.24 8.31 -13.54
C THR A 171 1.90 9.42 -12.56
N TYR A 172 0.89 9.17 -11.73
CA TYR A 172 0.47 10.05 -10.65
C TYR A 172 0.83 9.39 -9.34
N SER A 173 1.50 10.12 -8.45
CA SER A 173 1.85 9.65 -7.12
C SER A 173 1.29 10.56 -6.05
N VAL A 174 0.81 9.97 -4.96
CA VAL A 174 0.40 10.69 -3.76
C VAL A 174 1.43 10.41 -2.66
N ASN A 175 1.81 11.44 -1.91
CA ASN A 175 2.65 11.33 -0.71
C ASN A 175 1.92 11.94 0.48
N CYS A 176 1.65 11.16 1.50
CA CYS A 176 0.96 11.55 2.72
C CYS A 176 1.86 11.27 3.92
N ALA A 177 2.51 12.32 4.44
CA ALA A 177 3.39 12.24 5.62
C ALA A 177 4.45 11.10 5.57
N GLY A 178 5.00 10.81 4.38
CA GLY A 178 6.04 9.78 4.18
C GLY A 178 5.51 8.43 3.65
N ALA A 179 4.20 8.19 3.71
CA ALA A 179 3.57 7.10 2.97
C ALA A 179 3.32 7.54 1.52
N SER A 180 3.54 6.66 0.55
CA SER A 180 3.32 6.98 -0.86
C SER A 180 2.71 5.82 -1.63
N ASP A 181 1.95 6.16 -2.66
CA ASP A 181 1.35 5.23 -3.60
C ASP A 181 1.32 5.84 -5.01
N SER A 182 1.14 5.03 -6.06
CA SER A 182 1.17 5.49 -7.45
C SER A 182 0.13 4.79 -8.32
N ALA A 183 -0.51 5.58 -9.19
CA ALA A 183 -1.44 5.11 -10.21
C ALA A 183 -1.00 5.60 -11.60
N VAL A 184 -1.20 4.78 -12.63
CA VAL A 184 -0.83 5.11 -14.01
C VAL A 184 -2.10 5.29 -14.84
N VAL A 185 -2.14 6.37 -15.62
CA VAL A 185 -3.12 6.56 -16.69
C VAL A 185 -2.43 6.34 -18.03
N ALA A 186 -2.78 5.25 -18.70
CA ALA A 186 -2.23 4.90 -20.02
C ALA A 186 -3.00 5.64 -21.12
N VAL A 187 -2.29 6.40 -21.94
CA VAL A 187 -2.86 7.14 -23.05
C VAL A 187 -2.67 6.36 -24.34
N THR A 188 -3.79 6.01 -24.98
CA THR A 188 -3.84 5.42 -26.31
C THR A 188 -4.00 6.50 -27.35
N GLN A 189 -3.31 6.36 -28.48
CA GLN A 189 -3.51 7.25 -29.63
C GLN A 189 -4.80 6.82 -30.35
N PRO A 190 -5.62 7.77 -30.87
CA PRO A 190 -6.72 7.39 -31.75
C PRO A 190 -6.15 6.57 -32.91
N THR A 191 -6.77 5.44 -33.23
CA THR A 191 -6.43 4.65 -34.41
C THR A 191 -6.45 5.59 -35.61
N PRO A 192 -5.37 5.68 -36.41
CA PRO A 192 -5.35 6.56 -37.56
C PRO A 192 -6.53 6.17 -38.46
N THR A 193 -7.40 7.13 -38.77
CA THR A 193 -8.44 6.94 -39.78
C THR A 193 -7.74 6.44 -41.03
N PRO A 194 -8.14 5.30 -41.62
CA PRO A 194 -7.49 4.81 -42.83
C PRO A 194 -7.56 5.93 -43.86
N THR A 195 -6.40 6.40 -44.32
CA THR A 195 -6.36 7.34 -45.44
C THR A 195 -7.14 6.69 -46.58
N PRO A 196 -8.17 7.34 -47.15
CA PRO A 196 -8.91 6.76 -48.25
C PRO A 196 -7.88 6.37 -49.30
N THR A 197 -7.83 5.08 -49.64
CA THR A 197 -6.95 4.61 -50.70
C THR A 197 -7.33 5.42 -51.94
N PRO A 198 -6.39 6.15 -52.57
CA PRO A 198 -6.69 6.83 -53.82
C PRO A 198 -7.31 5.81 -54.78
N SER A 199 -8.57 6.00 -55.13
CA SER A 199 -9.17 5.21 -56.19
C SER A 199 -8.45 5.61 -57.48
N LEU A 200 -7.96 4.61 -58.21
CA LEU A 200 -7.47 4.85 -59.57
C LEU A 200 -8.57 5.60 -60.34
N PRO A 201 -8.24 6.69 -61.05
CA PRO A 201 -9.21 7.33 -61.93
C PRO A 201 -9.77 6.26 -62.87
N ASN A 202 -11.10 6.22 -62.99
CA ASN A 202 -11.80 5.32 -63.89
C ASN A 202 -11.24 5.54 -65.30
N ALA A 203 -10.32 4.67 -65.75
CA ALA A 203 -9.88 4.64 -67.13
C ALA A 203 -11.09 4.17 -67.91
N GLY A 204 -11.85 5.10 -68.48
CA GLY A 204 -13.12 4.87 -69.15
C GLY A 204 -13.00 3.98 -70.38
N PHE A 205 -12.74 2.70 -70.18
CA PHE A 205 -12.91 1.68 -71.19
C PHE A 205 -14.40 1.38 -71.28
N ASP A 206 -15.06 2.14 -72.15
CA ASP A 206 -16.38 1.80 -72.67
C ASP A 206 -16.31 0.42 -73.33
N SER A 207 -17.16 -0.49 -72.86
CA SER A 207 -17.28 -1.86 -73.38
C SER A 207 -18.00 -1.95 -74.73
N SER A 208 -18.44 -0.81 -75.29
CA SER A 208 -19.13 -0.76 -76.58
C SER A 208 -18.22 -0.55 -77.80
N VAL A 209 -16.91 -0.36 -77.62
CA VAL A 209 -15.97 -0.23 -78.74
C VAL A 209 -15.17 -1.51 -78.94
N SER A 210 -15.70 -2.39 -79.80
CA SER A 210 -14.88 -3.38 -80.52
C SER A 210 -13.94 -2.63 -81.47
N SER A 211 -12.81 -2.13 -80.96
CA SER A 211 -11.71 -1.70 -81.82
C SER A 211 -10.40 -2.20 -81.26
N SER A 212 -9.69 -2.93 -82.12
CA SER A 212 -8.33 -3.43 -81.96
C SER A 212 -7.46 -2.48 -81.14
N ALA A 213 -7.01 -2.92 -79.97
CA ALA A 213 -5.95 -2.24 -79.24
C ALA A 213 -4.70 -2.14 -80.14
N PRO A 214 -4.20 -0.95 -80.49
CA PRO A 214 -2.86 -0.83 -81.03
C PRO A 214 -1.92 -0.99 -79.83
N TRP A 215 -1.47 -2.22 -79.59
CA TRP A 215 -0.39 -2.46 -78.64
C TRP A 215 0.91 -1.88 -79.21
N ASN A 216 1.13 -0.59 -78.98
CA ASN A 216 2.46 0.03 -79.00
C ASN A 216 2.65 0.75 -77.67
N VAL A 217 2.75 -0.03 -76.59
CA VAL A 217 3.37 0.46 -75.36
C VAL A 217 4.87 0.46 -75.63
N VAL A 218 5.42 1.62 -75.98
CA VAL A 218 6.86 1.86 -75.91
C VAL A 218 7.20 1.96 -74.43
N ILE A 219 7.65 0.85 -73.84
CA ILE A 219 8.22 0.83 -72.49
C ILE A 219 9.69 1.23 -72.63
N PRO A 220 10.16 2.34 -72.02
CA PRO A 220 11.59 2.58 -71.89
C PRO A 220 12.19 1.44 -71.06
N ILE A 221 13.06 0.63 -71.68
CA ILE A 221 13.75 -0.51 -71.08
C ILE A 221 14.79 0.01 -70.08
N GLY A 222 14.33 0.43 -68.89
CA GLY A 222 15.23 0.98 -67.86
C GLY A 222 14.85 0.72 -66.41
N ILE A 223 13.56 0.53 -66.04
CA ILE A 223 13.16 0.56 -64.61
C ILE A 223 12.13 -0.52 -64.24
N PHE A 224 12.23 -1.73 -64.83
CA PHE A 224 11.36 -2.87 -64.43
C PHE A 224 12.13 -4.13 -64.01
N GLY A 225 13.30 -3.94 -63.39
CA GLY A 225 14.08 -5.02 -62.76
C GLY A 225 13.81 -5.26 -61.27
N ALA A 226 13.06 -4.38 -60.58
CA ALA A 226 13.00 -4.42 -59.11
C ALA A 226 11.61 -4.70 -58.49
N LEU A 227 10.51 -4.58 -59.24
CA LEU A 227 9.16 -4.62 -58.66
C LEU A 227 8.41 -5.95 -58.82
N LEU A 228 8.89 -6.88 -59.66
CA LEU A 228 8.28 -8.21 -59.81
C LEU A 228 8.83 -9.26 -58.82
N SER A 229 9.98 -8.97 -58.18
CA SER A 229 10.60 -9.87 -57.18
C SER A 229 9.94 -9.77 -55.79
N PHE A 230 9.30 -8.64 -55.45
CA PHE A 230 8.66 -8.48 -54.14
C PHE A 230 7.25 -9.11 -54.05
N PHE A 231 6.52 -9.22 -55.17
CA PHE A 231 5.17 -9.79 -55.17
C PHE A 231 5.14 -11.32 -55.04
N LEU A 232 6.23 -12.02 -55.42
CA LEU A 232 6.31 -13.48 -55.29
C LEU A 232 6.84 -13.95 -53.91
N VAL A 233 7.53 -13.10 -53.13
CA VAL A 233 8.02 -13.45 -51.78
C VAL A 233 6.91 -13.32 -50.72
N ALA A 234 6.00 -12.36 -50.85
CA ALA A 234 4.92 -12.15 -49.88
C ALA A 234 3.82 -13.23 -49.92
N ARG A 235 3.66 -13.94 -51.05
CA ARG A 235 2.63 -15.00 -51.18
C ARG A 235 3.07 -16.38 -50.67
N LYS A 236 4.37 -16.60 -50.37
CA LYS A 236 4.88 -17.93 -50.01
C LYS A 236 5.00 -18.22 -48.50
N LYS A 237 4.68 -17.26 -47.60
CA LYS A 237 4.79 -17.43 -46.13
C LYS A 237 3.46 -17.62 -45.37
N ARG A 238 2.30 -17.73 -46.04
CA ARG A 238 1.00 -17.96 -45.40
C ARG A 238 0.20 -19.10 -46.02
N VAL A 239 0.79 -20.28 -46.26
CA VAL A 239 0.01 -21.49 -46.59
C VAL A 239 0.75 -22.74 -46.09
N ILE A 240 0.31 -23.27 -44.93
CA ILE A 240 0.25 -24.70 -44.52
C ILE A 240 1.62 -25.36 -44.22
N TRP A 241 1.87 -25.97 -43.04
CA TRP A 241 1.32 -27.26 -42.58
C TRP A 241 1.14 -27.37 -41.05
N SER A 242 0.10 -28.13 -40.68
CA SER A 242 0.01 -28.94 -39.46
C SER A 242 1.11 -30.00 -39.40
#